data_AF-A0A7V4H260-F1
#
_entry.id   AF-A0A7V4H260-F1
#
_cell.length_a   1.000
_cell.length_b   1.000
_cell.length_c   1.000
_cell.angle_alpha   90.00
_cell.angle_beta   90.00
_cell.angle_gamma   90.00
#
_symmetry.space_group_name_H-M   'P 1'
#
loop_
_entity.id
_entity.type
_entity.pdbx_description
1 polymer ?
#
loop_
_entity_poly.entity_id
_entity_poly.type
_entity_poly.pdbx_seq_one_letter_code
_entity_poly.pdbx_strand_id
1 'polypeptide(L)'
;MLVIALALASQLPAGIIFQENFDAQNGGVPQLALTSLTGWTITTSTPGVLNPNVDLIGAGSPVDPYPGRGLYLDMEGSQYDSNAPIGLNAKITTNQIFAPGHYALWFFLGNNADIWFPECTTCGQNNTLTVMLGDFTSGPIPATTPGQTIYLVFTTTVPGALSFE
;
A
#
# COMPACT_ATOMS: atom_id res chain seq x y z
N MET A 1 38.52 -36.30 -13.68
CA MET A 1 38.60 -34.83 -13.85
C MET A 1 37.23 -34.28 -13.52
N LEU A 2 37.06 -33.60 -12.38
CA LEU A 2 35.77 -33.07 -11.93
C LEU A 2 35.68 -31.62 -12.40
N VAL A 3 34.73 -31.32 -13.30
CA VAL A 3 34.42 -29.95 -13.71
C VAL A 3 33.37 -29.41 -12.74
N ILE A 4 33.78 -28.52 -11.85
CA ILE A 4 32.86 -27.74 -11.01
C ILE A 4 32.41 -26.55 -11.87
N ALA A 5 31.20 -26.63 -12.43
CA ALA A 5 30.56 -25.48 -13.06
C ALA A 5 30.07 -24.54 -11.95
N LEU A 6 30.83 -23.48 -11.68
CA LEU A 6 30.40 -22.39 -10.82
C LEU A 6 29.34 -21.57 -11.59
N ALA A 7 28.07 -21.90 -11.38
CA ALA A 7 26.97 -21.08 -11.86
C ALA A 7 26.96 -19.76 -11.08
N LEU A 8 27.57 -18.73 -11.65
CA LEU A 8 27.33 -17.35 -11.25
C LEU A 8 25.87 -17.04 -11.60
N ALA A 9 24.97 -17.18 -10.64
CA ALA A 9 23.63 -16.64 -10.75
C ALA A 9 23.79 -15.11 -10.88
N SER A 10 23.68 -14.59 -12.10
CA SER A 10 23.58 -13.15 -12.31
C SER A 10 22.30 -12.68 -11.63
N GLN A 11 22.42 -12.00 -10.49
CA GLN A 11 21.32 -11.21 -9.97
C GLN A 11 21.05 -10.12 -11.01
N LEU A 12 19.99 -10.31 -11.80
CA LEU A 12 19.48 -9.25 -12.66
C LEU A 12 19.14 -8.06 -11.75
N PRO A 13 19.61 -6.84 -12.07
CA PRO A 13 19.20 -5.67 -11.33
C PRO A 13 17.67 -5.58 -11.38
N ALA A 14 17.04 -5.46 -10.23
CA ALA A 14 15.60 -5.33 -10.15
C ALA A 14 15.16 -4.06 -10.90
N GLY A 15 14.19 -4.19 -11.80
CA GLY A 15 13.56 -3.03 -12.42
C GLY A 15 12.65 -2.35 -11.39
N ILE A 16 12.77 -1.02 -11.24
CA ILE A 16 11.76 -0.26 -10.48
C ILE A 16 10.48 -0.27 -11.31
N ILE A 17 9.49 -1.02 -10.85
CA ILE A 17 8.15 -1.04 -11.49
C ILE A 17 7.20 -0.06 -10.86
N PHE A 18 7.50 0.36 -9.64
CA PHE A 18 6.61 1.19 -8.88
C PHE A 18 7.40 2.09 -7.94
N GLN A 19 7.28 3.38 -8.18
CA GLN A 19 7.75 4.45 -7.31
C GLN A 19 6.64 5.48 -7.21
N GLU A 20 6.06 5.64 -6.03
CA GLU A 20 4.94 6.56 -5.80
C GLU A 20 5.08 7.20 -4.43
N ASN A 21 5.01 8.53 -4.40
CA ASN A 21 4.97 9.31 -3.17
C ASN A 21 3.56 9.84 -2.88
N PHE A 22 2.58 9.55 -3.73
CA PHE A 22 1.18 9.96 -3.64
C PHE A 22 0.92 11.48 -3.71
N ASP A 23 1.96 12.32 -3.75
CA ASP A 23 1.85 13.79 -3.80
C ASP A 23 1.09 14.31 -5.02
N ALA A 24 1.11 13.59 -6.14
CA ALA A 24 0.39 13.97 -7.36
C ALA A 24 -1.05 13.42 -7.39
N GLN A 25 -1.39 12.50 -6.50
CA GLN A 25 -2.71 11.88 -6.47
C GLN A 25 -3.77 12.88 -6.05
N ASN A 26 -4.96 12.74 -6.61
CA ASN A 26 -6.06 13.69 -6.41
C ASN A 26 -5.67 15.17 -6.67
N GLY A 27 -4.74 15.41 -7.60
CA GLY A 27 -4.23 16.76 -7.89
C GLY A 27 -3.44 17.40 -6.76
N GLY A 28 -2.87 16.59 -5.84
CA GLY A 28 -2.15 17.06 -4.67
C GLY A 28 -3.03 17.59 -3.56
N VAL A 29 -4.31 17.21 -3.56
CA VAL A 29 -5.27 17.58 -2.52
C VAL A 29 -5.61 16.35 -1.68
N PRO A 30 -5.42 16.39 -0.36
CA PRO A 30 -5.82 15.28 0.52
C PRO A 30 -7.34 15.08 0.47
N GLN A 31 -7.77 13.83 0.56
CA GLN A 31 -9.17 13.44 0.52
C GLN A 31 -9.40 12.20 1.36
N LEU A 32 -10.32 12.33 2.30
CA LEU A 32 -10.88 11.22 3.05
C LEU A 32 -11.85 10.43 2.17
N ALA A 33 -11.99 9.14 2.43
CA ALA A 33 -12.86 8.23 1.68
C ALA A 33 -12.66 8.31 0.17
N LEU A 34 -11.43 8.07 -0.23
CA LEU A 34 -10.97 8.16 -1.59
C LEU A 34 -11.70 7.13 -2.48
N THR A 35 -12.37 7.61 -3.52
CA THR A 35 -13.12 6.77 -4.45
C THR A 35 -12.34 6.44 -5.72
N SER A 36 -11.22 7.13 -5.96
CA SER A 36 -10.38 6.91 -7.14
C SER A 36 -8.93 7.35 -6.91
N LEU A 37 -8.00 6.62 -7.52
CA LEU A 37 -6.57 6.95 -7.61
C LEU A 37 -6.14 6.82 -9.07
N THR A 38 -5.30 7.74 -9.56
CA THR A 38 -4.85 7.70 -10.95
C THR A 38 -3.96 6.48 -11.17
N GLY A 39 -4.36 5.60 -12.08
CA GLY A 39 -3.64 4.35 -12.37
C GLY A 39 -4.02 3.17 -11.47
N TRP A 40 -5.03 3.33 -10.61
CA TRP A 40 -5.47 2.30 -9.67
C TRP A 40 -6.98 2.11 -9.69
N THR A 41 -7.38 0.91 -9.30
CA THR A 41 -8.73 0.55 -8.94
C THR A 41 -8.78 0.32 -7.43
N ILE A 42 -9.76 0.91 -6.76
CA ILE A 42 -10.02 0.75 -5.33
C ILE A 42 -11.22 -0.19 -5.16
N THR A 43 -11.06 -1.26 -4.40
CA THR A 43 -12.08 -2.30 -4.15
C THR A 43 -12.08 -2.71 -2.69
N THR A 44 -13.10 -3.45 -2.25
CA THR A 44 -13.11 -4.04 -0.92
C THR A 44 -12.38 -5.38 -0.90
N SER A 45 -11.60 -5.64 0.15
CA SER A 45 -10.93 -6.93 0.39
C SER A 45 -11.80 -7.88 1.22
N THR A 46 -12.69 -7.36 2.07
CA THR A 46 -13.56 -8.15 2.94
C THR A 46 -14.95 -8.42 2.31
N PRO A 47 -15.39 -9.70 2.21
CA PRO A 47 -16.74 -10.03 1.77
C PRO A 47 -17.83 -9.37 2.63
N GLY A 48 -18.82 -8.77 1.99
CA GLY A 48 -19.93 -8.10 2.68
C GLY A 48 -19.69 -6.61 2.97
N VAL A 49 -18.46 -6.12 2.81
CA VAL A 49 -18.16 -4.69 2.86
C VAL A 49 -18.41 -4.07 1.50
N LEU A 50 -19.17 -2.98 1.46
CA LEU A 50 -19.63 -2.34 0.22
C LEU A 50 -18.78 -1.13 -0.19
N ASN A 51 -18.11 -0.50 0.78
CA ASN A 51 -17.32 0.72 0.54
C ASN A 51 -15.87 0.46 0.94
N PRO A 52 -14.90 0.58 0.01
CA PRO A 52 -13.50 0.52 0.39
C PRO A 52 -13.13 1.74 1.21
N ASN A 53 -12.28 1.53 2.22
CA ASN A 53 -11.83 2.60 3.11
C ASN A 53 -10.36 2.91 2.83
N VAL A 54 -10.12 3.93 2.02
CA VAL A 54 -8.78 4.45 1.72
C VAL A 54 -8.84 5.95 1.88
N ASP A 55 -7.88 6.53 2.58
CA ASP A 55 -7.71 7.98 2.62
C ASP A 55 -6.41 8.40 1.93
N LEU A 56 -6.42 9.60 1.37
CA LEU A 56 -5.23 10.34 1.01
C LEU A 56 -5.06 11.46 2.04
N ILE A 57 -4.13 11.29 2.98
CA ILE A 57 -3.91 12.20 4.12
C ILE A 57 -2.57 12.92 4.02
N GLY A 58 -2.31 13.90 4.87
CA GLY A 58 -1.03 14.62 4.92
C GLY A 58 -1.15 16.11 4.59
N ALA A 59 -0.13 16.65 3.91
CA ALA A 59 0.06 18.08 3.70
C ALA A 59 -1.18 18.78 3.11
N GLY A 60 -1.62 19.87 3.75
CA GLY A 60 -2.78 20.65 3.32
C GLY A 60 -4.12 20.12 3.81
N SER A 61 -4.14 19.01 4.56
CA SER A 61 -5.32 18.46 5.22
C SER A 61 -5.48 19.03 6.63
N PRO A 62 -6.70 19.14 7.19
CA PRO A 62 -6.88 19.19 8.64
C PRO A 62 -6.37 17.90 9.33
N VAL A 63 -6.14 16.85 8.55
CA VAL A 63 -5.63 15.53 8.94
C VAL A 63 -4.21 15.36 8.38
N ASP A 64 -3.27 16.04 9.01
CA ASP A 64 -1.85 15.85 8.73
C ASP A 64 -1.16 15.30 9.98
N PRO A 65 -1.27 13.98 10.25
CA PRO A 65 -0.52 13.37 11.35
C PRO A 65 0.99 13.50 11.14
N TYR A 66 1.45 13.85 9.92
CA TYR A 66 2.85 13.87 9.52
C TYR A 66 3.26 15.19 8.83
N PRO A 67 3.25 16.34 9.55
CA PRO A 67 3.49 17.64 8.94
C PRO A 67 4.80 17.74 8.15
N GLY A 68 4.72 18.39 6.98
CA GLY A 68 5.89 18.73 6.14
C GLY A 68 6.36 17.60 5.21
N ARG A 69 5.51 16.59 5.01
CA ARG A 69 5.94 15.32 4.47
C ARG A 69 5.15 14.88 3.22
N GLY A 70 4.31 15.75 2.67
CA GLY A 70 3.53 15.47 1.46
C GLY A 70 2.24 14.70 1.75
N LEU A 71 1.72 14.01 0.75
CA LEU A 71 0.54 13.15 0.86
C LEU A 71 0.92 11.69 1.08
N TYR A 72 0.01 10.97 1.72
CA TYR A 72 0.18 9.59 2.12
C TYR A 72 -1.09 8.81 1.86
N LEU A 73 -0.92 7.58 1.38
CA LEU A 73 -1.99 6.62 1.38
C LEU A 73 -2.17 6.05 2.78
N ASP A 74 -3.41 6.05 3.26
CA ASP A 74 -3.87 5.37 4.47
C ASP A 74 -4.93 4.33 4.08
N MET A 75 -4.62 3.07 4.36
CA MET A 75 -5.41 1.91 3.93
C MET A 75 -6.41 1.45 5.00
N GLU A 76 -6.34 1.99 6.23
CA GLU A 76 -7.41 1.78 7.21
C GLU A 76 -8.56 2.75 6.93
N GLY A 77 -8.24 3.97 6.48
CA GLY A 77 -9.17 5.02 6.09
C GLY A 77 -9.96 5.62 7.25
N SER A 78 -10.92 6.50 6.95
CA SER A 78 -11.66 7.28 7.95
C SER A 78 -13.15 6.95 8.03
N GLN A 79 -13.68 6.15 7.09
CA GLN A 79 -15.06 5.67 7.17
C GLN A 79 -15.19 4.52 8.17
N TYR A 80 -15.78 4.79 9.33
CA TYR A 80 -16.18 3.73 10.24
C TYR A 80 -17.45 3.03 9.73
N ASP A 81 -17.35 1.74 9.42
CA ASP A 81 -18.49 0.85 9.24
C ASP A 81 -18.58 -0.08 10.46
N SER A 82 -19.63 0.10 11.27
CA SER A 82 -19.88 -0.71 12.47
C SER A 82 -20.07 -2.20 12.18
N ASN A 83 -20.33 -2.57 10.93
CA ASN A 83 -20.52 -3.95 10.49
C ASN A 83 -19.27 -4.53 9.81
N ALA A 84 -18.24 -3.72 9.56
CA ALA A 84 -17.00 -4.18 8.97
C ALA A 84 -15.95 -4.47 10.06
N PRO A 85 -15.14 -5.53 9.91
CA PRO A 85 -13.95 -5.70 10.74
C PRO A 85 -13.07 -4.44 10.62
N ILE A 86 -12.61 -3.92 11.75
CA ILE A 86 -11.65 -2.81 11.77
C ILE A 86 -10.39 -3.26 11.02
N GLY A 87 -9.96 -2.47 10.03
CA GLY A 87 -8.63 -2.58 9.43
C GLY A 87 -8.46 -3.42 8.15
N LEU A 88 -9.51 -3.90 7.48
CA LEU A 88 -9.36 -4.72 6.25
C LEU A 88 -10.44 -4.44 5.17
N ASN A 89 -10.73 -3.16 4.89
CA ASN A 89 -11.84 -2.84 3.99
C ASN A 89 -11.41 -2.45 2.59
N ALA A 90 -10.12 -2.22 2.34
CA ALA A 90 -9.65 -1.75 1.06
C ALA A 90 -8.57 -2.64 0.45
N LYS A 91 -8.64 -2.75 -0.86
CA LYS A 91 -7.59 -3.22 -1.72
C LYS A 91 -7.44 -2.25 -2.87
N ILE A 92 -6.23 -1.70 -3.05
CA ILE A 92 -5.90 -0.93 -4.25
C ILE A 92 -5.08 -1.79 -5.20
N THR A 93 -5.44 -1.76 -6.48
CA THR A 93 -4.78 -2.57 -7.52
C THR A 93 -4.44 -1.69 -8.71
N THR A 94 -3.20 -1.77 -9.19
CA THR A 94 -2.78 -1.06 -10.40
C THR A 94 -3.62 -1.49 -11.60
N ASN A 95 -3.89 -0.55 -12.51
CA ASN A 95 -4.61 -0.85 -13.77
C ASN A 95 -3.70 -1.57 -14.79
N GLN A 96 -2.39 -1.59 -14.53
CA GLN A 96 -1.38 -2.26 -15.34
C GLN A 96 -1.15 -3.71 -14.87
N ILE A 97 -0.89 -4.60 -15.81
CA ILE A 97 -0.34 -5.94 -15.54
C ILE A 97 1.16 -5.93 -15.79
N PHE A 98 1.93 -6.42 -14.83
CA PHE A 98 3.37 -6.62 -14.94
C PHE A 98 3.66 -8.07 -15.33
N ALA A 99 4.71 -8.26 -16.11
CA ALA A 99 5.19 -9.59 -16.52
C ALA A 99 5.90 -10.31 -15.34
N PRO A 100 6.33 -11.57 -15.51
CA PRO A 100 7.30 -12.19 -14.62
C PRO A 100 8.62 -11.41 -14.61
N GLY A 101 9.28 -11.29 -13.46
CA GLY A 101 10.52 -10.54 -13.35
C GLY A 101 11.01 -10.27 -11.93
N HIS A 102 12.14 -9.57 -11.86
CA HIS A 102 12.73 -9.05 -10.63
C HIS A 102 12.38 -7.57 -10.47
N TYR A 103 11.80 -7.24 -9.32
CA TYR A 103 11.14 -5.97 -9.11
C TYR A 103 11.58 -5.27 -7.85
N ALA A 104 11.66 -3.95 -7.95
CA ALA A 104 11.82 -3.04 -6.83
C ALA A 104 10.57 -2.15 -6.75
N LEU A 105 10.12 -1.95 -5.52
CA LEU A 105 8.95 -1.18 -5.18
C LEU A 105 9.31 -0.21 -4.06
N TRP A 106 8.97 1.06 -4.25
CA TRP A 106 9.24 2.13 -3.29
C TRP A 106 8.01 3.01 -3.12
N PHE A 107 7.57 3.23 -1.88
CA PHE A 107 6.46 4.12 -1.60
C PHE A 107 6.47 4.63 -0.16
N PHE A 108 5.70 5.69 0.08
CA PHE A 108 5.41 6.19 1.42
C PHE A 108 4.07 5.66 1.92
N LEU A 109 4.11 5.05 3.11
CA LEU A 109 2.92 4.57 3.81
C LEU A 109 2.61 5.49 4.98
N GLY A 110 1.36 5.96 5.05
CA GLY A 110 0.82 6.67 6.20
C GLY A 110 -0.21 5.83 6.93
N ASN A 111 -0.56 6.26 8.13
CA ASN A 111 -1.60 5.68 8.96
C ASN A 111 -2.26 6.80 9.78
N ASN A 112 -3.58 6.78 9.97
CA ASN A 112 -4.30 7.75 10.79
C ASN A 112 -4.59 7.25 12.23
N ALA A 113 -3.64 6.53 12.85
CA ALA A 113 -3.85 5.98 14.18
C ALA A 113 -4.35 7.03 15.19
N ASP A 114 -5.48 6.76 15.83
CA ASP A 114 -6.06 7.48 16.98
C ASP A 114 -6.68 8.89 16.81
N ILE A 115 -6.68 9.52 15.62
CA ILE A 115 -7.09 10.95 15.55
C ILE A 115 -8.60 11.20 15.40
N TRP A 116 -9.41 10.23 15.00
CA TRP A 116 -10.83 10.46 14.69
C TRP A 116 -11.85 9.71 15.56
N PHE A 117 -11.44 8.63 16.22
CA PHE A 117 -12.35 7.82 17.04
C PHE A 117 -11.77 7.64 18.44
N PRO A 118 -11.97 8.62 19.36
CA PRO A 118 -11.52 8.49 20.76
C PRO A 118 -12.18 7.30 21.48
N GLU A 119 -13.24 6.72 20.90
CA GLU A 119 -13.93 5.53 21.38
C GLU A 119 -13.29 4.23 20.88
N CYS A 120 -12.46 4.29 19.82
CA CYS A 120 -11.84 3.12 19.23
C CYS A 120 -10.41 2.92 19.76
N THR A 121 -10.30 2.24 20.89
CA THR A 121 -9.02 1.94 21.56
C THR A 121 -8.14 0.92 20.82
N THR A 122 -8.60 0.40 19.67
CA THR A 122 -7.89 -0.59 18.84
C THR A 122 -7.72 -0.18 17.38
N CYS A 123 -8.32 0.93 16.93
CA CYS A 123 -8.17 1.42 15.56
C CYS A 123 -6.73 1.93 15.36
N GLY A 124 -6.11 1.64 14.22
CA GLY A 124 -4.78 2.17 13.90
C GLY A 124 -3.58 1.47 14.54
N GLN A 125 -3.77 0.73 15.64
CA GLN A 125 -2.64 0.18 16.42
C GLN A 125 -2.02 -1.10 15.84
N ASN A 126 -2.74 -1.79 14.93
CA ASN A 126 -2.27 -3.03 14.29
C ASN A 126 -2.38 -2.97 12.76
N ASN A 127 -2.38 -1.78 12.16
CA ASN A 127 -2.49 -1.66 10.72
C ASN A 127 -1.29 -2.30 10.06
N THR A 128 -1.57 -3.22 9.15
CA THR A 128 -0.54 -3.86 8.34
C THR A 128 -0.92 -3.75 6.89
N LEU A 129 0.09 -3.60 6.05
CA LEU A 129 -0.05 -3.61 4.60
C LEU A 129 0.56 -4.89 4.04
N THR A 130 -0.16 -5.53 3.13
CA THR A 130 0.31 -6.65 2.33
C THR A 130 0.46 -6.18 0.89
N VAL A 131 1.64 -6.39 0.32
CA VAL A 131 1.94 -6.11 -1.09
C VAL A 131 1.91 -7.42 -1.87
N MET A 132 1.17 -7.43 -2.97
CA MET A 132 1.06 -8.61 -3.83
C MET A 132 1.33 -8.27 -5.29
N LEU A 133 2.02 -9.17 -5.99
CA LEU A 133 2.19 -9.12 -7.44
C LEU A 133 2.41 -10.54 -8.00
N GLY A 134 1.49 -11.00 -8.84
CA GLY A 134 1.58 -12.36 -9.42
C GLY A 134 1.54 -13.43 -8.32
N ASP A 135 2.59 -14.22 -8.21
CA ASP A 135 2.82 -15.22 -7.16
C ASP A 135 3.61 -14.69 -5.94
N PHE A 136 3.97 -13.41 -5.93
CA PHE A 136 4.59 -12.77 -4.78
C PHE A 136 3.53 -12.19 -3.82
N THR A 137 3.73 -12.44 -2.53
CA THR A 137 2.99 -11.83 -1.42
C THR A 137 4.00 -11.45 -0.34
N SER A 138 4.00 -10.20 0.10
CA SER A 138 4.82 -9.78 1.24
C SER A 138 4.27 -10.38 2.54
N GLY A 139 5.11 -10.48 3.56
CA GLY A 139 4.59 -10.55 4.92
C GLY A 139 3.83 -9.25 5.28
N PRO A 140 3.04 -9.25 6.37
CA PRO A 140 2.38 -8.04 6.86
C PRO A 140 3.43 -6.98 7.20
N ILE A 141 3.28 -5.79 6.62
CA ILE A 141 4.16 -4.64 6.84
C ILE A 141 3.47 -3.73 7.84
N PRO A 142 3.97 -3.60 9.08
CA PRO A 142 3.32 -2.77 10.09
C PRO A 142 3.35 -1.30 9.69
N ALA A 143 2.19 -0.64 9.62
CA ALA A 143 2.05 0.81 9.43
C ALA A 143 2.14 1.54 10.79
N THR A 144 3.06 1.10 11.64
CA THR A 144 3.18 1.54 13.05
C THR A 144 4.04 2.78 13.22
N THR A 145 4.70 3.24 12.15
CA THR A 145 5.55 4.43 12.19
C THR A 145 5.12 5.50 11.19
N PRO A 146 5.09 6.77 11.62
CA PRO A 146 4.82 7.93 10.79
C PRO A 146 5.56 7.99 9.44
N GLY A 147 4.82 8.03 8.33
CA GLY A 147 5.33 8.24 6.98
C GLY A 147 6.47 7.28 6.61
N GLN A 148 6.25 5.99 6.85
CA GLN A 148 7.26 4.96 6.67
C GLN A 148 7.60 4.84 5.18
N THR A 149 8.89 4.89 4.88
CA THR A 149 9.38 4.52 3.55
C THR A 149 9.43 3.01 3.46
N ILE A 150 8.65 2.45 2.54
CA ILE A 150 8.69 1.03 2.23
C ILE A 150 9.53 0.81 0.99
N TYR A 151 10.47 -0.11 1.09
CA TYR A 151 11.27 -0.58 -0.02
C TYR A 151 11.27 -2.11 -0.06
N LEU A 152 10.69 -2.68 -1.11
CA LEU A 152 10.63 -4.11 -1.32
C LEU A 152 11.39 -4.47 -2.60
N VAL A 153 12.19 -5.52 -2.53
CA VAL A 153 12.80 -6.16 -3.69
C VAL A 153 12.36 -7.62 -3.71
N PHE A 154 11.76 -8.04 -4.82
CA PHE A 154 11.18 -9.37 -4.93
C PHE A 154 11.19 -9.88 -6.36
N THR A 155 10.81 -11.14 -6.53
CA THR A 155 10.67 -11.79 -7.83
C THR A 155 9.26 -12.36 -7.93
N THR A 156 8.67 -12.28 -9.11
CA THR A 156 7.45 -13.02 -9.44
C THR A 156 7.65 -13.83 -10.71
N THR A 157 7.10 -15.05 -10.74
CA THR A 157 7.16 -15.93 -11.92
C THR A 157 5.86 -15.91 -12.73
N VAL A 158 4.83 -15.23 -12.23
CA VAL A 158 3.50 -15.16 -12.82
C VAL A 158 3.14 -13.70 -13.11
N PRO A 159 2.57 -13.37 -14.29
CA PRO A 159 2.08 -12.01 -14.54
C PRO A 159 0.99 -11.63 -13.53
N GLY A 160 0.93 -10.35 -13.15
CA GLY A 160 -0.11 -9.88 -12.23
C GLY A 160 -0.20 -8.36 -12.15
N ALA A 161 -1.30 -7.87 -11.58
CA ALA A 161 -1.39 -6.48 -11.15
C ALA A 161 -0.73 -6.33 -9.77
N LEU A 162 -0.03 -5.22 -9.55
CA LEU A 162 0.43 -4.85 -8.21
C LEU A 162 -0.78 -4.46 -7.37
N SER A 163 -0.88 -4.97 -6.15
CA SER A 163 -1.94 -4.57 -5.21
C SER A 163 -1.46 -4.44 -3.77
N PHE A 164 -2.14 -3.56 -3.03
CA PHE A 164 -1.97 -3.33 -1.61
C PHE A 164 -3.27 -3.60 -0.86
N GLU A 165 -3.19 -4.31 0.27
CA GLU A 165 -4.31 -4.73 1.12
C GLU A 165 -3.92 -4.74 2.59
#